data_AF-A0A924VF33-F1
#
_entry.id   AF-A0A924VF33-F1
#
_cell.length_a   1.000
_cell.length_b   1.000
_cell.length_c   1.000
_cell.angle_alpha   90.00
_cell.angle_beta   90.00
_cell.angle_gamma   90.00
#
_symmetry.space_group_name_H-M   'P 1'
#
loop_
_entity.id
_entity.type
_entity.pdbx_description
1 polymer ?
#
loop_
_entity_poly.entity_id
_entity_poly.type
_entity_poly.pdbx_seq_one_letter_code
_entity_poly.pdbx_strand_id
1 'polypeptide(L)'
;MKRRNVIKTLSLLPLAGTALPLNSLLAAPAPSHTGSIALDSFAPAEEITLESFMSKTNIYRTAGIEPIINCRGIFTIIGGSLKRPQVKTAMEAASRNFAQMDEVADGIGQRLADLTGAEWGVVSSGCAAGLKLVTAAVVAG
;
A
#
# COMPACT_ATOMS: atom_id res chain seq x y z
N MET A 1 17.60 4.05 -15.85
CA MET A 1 18.35 2.89 -15.31
C MET A 1 17.82 2.56 -13.93
N LYS A 2 17.27 1.36 -13.71
CA LYS A 2 16.52 1.05 -12.47
C LYS A 2 17.48 0.97 -11.27
N ARG A 3 17.33 1.90 -10.31
CA ARG A 3 18.12 2.01 -9.06
C ARG A 3 18.23 0.68 -8.28
N ARG A 4 17.23 -0.20 -8.45
CA ARG A 4 17.20 -1.58 -7.94
C ARG A 4 18.38 -2.45 -8.41
N ASN A 5 18.93 -2.18 -9.59
CA ASN A 5 20.10 -2.91 -10.09
C ASN A 5 21.36 -2.43 -9.36
N VAL A 6 21.48 -1.12 -9.10
CA VAL A 6 22.63 -0.56 -8.36
C VAL A 6 22.68 -1.10 -6.93
N ILE A 7 21.54 -1.18 -6.25
CA ILE A 7 21.46 -1.73 -4.87
C ILE A 7 21.82 -3.23 -4.86
N LYS A 8 21.34 -4.01 -5.85
CA LYS A 8 21.72 -5.43 -6.01
C LYS A 8 23.21 -5.62 -6.33
N THR A 9 23.81 -4.71 -7.09
CA THR A 9 25.25 -4.73 -7.39
C THR A 9 26.08 -4.30 -6.18
N LEU A 10 25.58 -3.37 -5.35
CA LEU A 10 26.25 -2.91 -4.13
C LEU A 10 26.34 -4.01 -3.06
N SER A 11 25.33 -4.89 -2.97
CA SER A 11 25.38 -6.07 -2.09
C SER A 11 26.37 -7.15 -2.55
N LEU A 12 26.84 -7.10 -3.80
CA LEU A 12 27.82 -8.03 -4.38
C LEU A 12 29.26 -7.47 -4.39
N LEU A 13 29.46 -6.23 -3.94
CA LEU A 13 30.77 -5.58 -3.85
C LEU A 13 31.81 -6.36 -3.01
N PRO A 14 31.44 -7.07 -1.93
CA PRO A 14 32.39 -7.91 -1.19
C PRO A 14 32.88 -9.12 -2.00
N LEU A 15 32.09 -9.57 -2.99
CA LEU A 15 32.40 -10.72 -3.84
C LEU A 15 33.18 -10.32 -5.11
N ALA A 16 33.08 -9.05 -5.53
CA ALA A 16 33.79 -8.50 -6.68
C ALA A 16 35.30 -8.30 -6.44
N GLY A 17 35.77 -8.43 -5.19
CA GLY A 17 37.20 -8.37 -4.83
C GLY A 17 38.00 -9.64 -5.12
N THR A 18 37.36 -10.75 -5.49
CA THR A 18 38.03 -12.03 -5.75
C THR A 18 37.71 -12.57 -7.13
N ALA A 19 38.57 -12.23 -8.10
CA ALA A 19 38.85 -12.95 -9.34
C ALA A 19 37.77 -12.98 -10.45
N LEU A 20 38.19 -12.52 -11.64
CA LEU A 20 37.65 -12.88 -12.96
C LEU A 20 37.71 -14.42 -13.21
N PRO A 21 37.26 -14.91 -14.37
CA PRO A 21 35.89 -15.19 -14.78
C PRO A 21 35.66 -16.72 -14.90
N LEU A 22 34.44 -17.22 -14.75
CA LEU A 22 34.12 -18.56 -15.26
C LEU A 22 32.72 -18.56 -15.89
N ASN A 23 32.73 -18.55 -17.22
CA ASN A 23 31.61 -18.87 -18.10
C ASN A 23 30.91 -20.16 -17.65
N SER A 24 29.86 -20.06 -16.84
CA SER A 24 28.71 -20.96 -16.86
C SER A 24 27.85 -20.67 -15.65
N LEU A 25 26.62 -20.20 -15.89
CA LEU A 25 25.42 -20.83 -15.34
C LEU A 25 24.22 -20.16 -16.01
N LEU A 26 24.09 -20.52 -17.29
CA LEU A 26 22.87 -20.72 -18.07
C LEU A 26 21.77 -19.66 -18.02
N ALA A 27 21.55 -19.10 -19.20
CA ALA A 27 20.33 -18.47 -19.66
C ALA A 27 19.07 -19.33 -19.44
N ALA A 28 17.97 -18.66 -19.09
CA ALA A 28 16.61 -18.97 -19.54
C ALA A 28 15.75 -17.68 -19.51
N PRO A 29 14.80 -17.48 -20.45
CA PRO A 29 14.09 -16.22 -20.66
C PRO A 29 12.94 -16.03 -19.65
N ALA A 30 12.62 -14.76 -19.38
CA ALA A 30 11.57 -14.33 -18.46
C ALA A 30 10.16 -14.74 -18.93
N PRO A 31 9.28 -15.25 -18.04
CA PRO A 31 7.86 -15.33 -18.32
C PRO A 31 7.15 -14.03 -17.96
N SER A 32 6.34 -13.56 -18.90
CA SER A 32 5.35 -12.51 -18.75
C SER A 32 4.29 -12.93 -17.71
N HIS A 33 4.34 -12.34 -16.52
CA HIS A 33 3.27 -12.48 -15.54
C HIS A 33 2.18 -11.43 -15.79
N THR A 34 1.27 -11.76 -16.71
CA THR A 34 -0.07 -11.18 -16.74
C THR A 34 -0.88 -11.83 -15.60
N GLY A 35 -0.64 -11.37 -14.38
CA GLY A 35 -1.35 -11.85 -13.19
C GLY A 35 -2.65 -11.08 -13.00
N SER A 36 -3.75 -11.54 -13.59
CA SER A 36 -5.09 -11.16 -13.17
C SER A 36 -5.27 -11.52 -11.70
N ILE A 37 -5.44 -10.52 -10.84
CA ILE A 37 -5.75 -10.72 -9.43
C ILE A 37 -7.17 -11.27 -9.39
N ALA A 38 -7.31 -12.58 -9.20
CA ALA A 38 -8.61 -13.23 -9.07
C ALA A 38 -9.33 -12.66 -7.84
N LEU A 39 -10.51 -12.09 -8.07
CA LEU A 39 -11.38 -11.45 -7.07
C LEU A 39 -12.27 -12.48 -6.33
N ASP A 40 -12.04 -13.78 -6.49
CA ASP A 40 -13.04 -14.82 -6.15
C ASP A 40 -12.79 -15.60 -4.85
N SER A 41 -11.99 -15.07 -3.92
CA SER A 41 -11.92 -15.65 -2.57
C SER A 41 -11.84 -14.58 -1.51
N PHE A 42 -12.97 -13.92 -1.28
CA PHE A 42 -13.16 -13.07 -0.11
C PHE A 42 -13.66 -13.94 1.04
N ALA A 43 -12.76 -14.20 2.01
CA ALA A 43 -13.14 -14.66 3.34
C ALA A 43 -14.26 -13.76 3.90
N PRO A 44 -15.20 -14.32 4.68
CA PRO A 44 -16.34 -13.55 5.17
C PRO A 44 -15.83 -12.32 5.92
N ALA A 45 -16.40 -11.16 5.56
CA ALA A 45 -16.17 -9.93 6.28
C ALA A 45 -16.45 -10.19 7.77
N GLU A 46 -15.55 -9.76 8.66
CA GLU A 46 -15.86 -9.65 10.07
C GLU A 46 -17.05 -8.69 10.19
N GLU A 47 -18.25 -9.26 10.28
CA GLU A 47 -19.51 -8.55 10.28
C GLU A 47 -19.66 -7.90 11.65
N ILE A 48 -19.90 -6.58 11.68
CA ILE A 48 -20.12 -5.88 12.95
C ILE A 48 -21.50 -6.30 13.45
N THR A 49 -21.54 -7.32 14.30
CA THR A 49 -22.77 -7.75 14.97
C THR A 49 -23.12 -6.79 16.11
N LEU A 50 -24.40 -6.73 16.48
CA LEU A 50 -24.84 -5.98 17.66
C LEU A 50 -24.13 -6.47 18.93
N GLU A 51 -23.87 -7.78 19.04
CA GLU A 51 -23.12 -8.36 20.16
C GLU A 51 -21.69 -7.82 20.24
N SER A 52 -20.98 -7.79 19.11
CA SER A 52 -19.63 -7.23 19.02
C SER A 52 -19.62 -5.71 19.33
N PHE A 53 -20.64 -5.00 18.85
CA PHE A 53 -20.80 -3.58 19.14
C PHE A 53 -21.11 -3.32 20.61
N MET A 54 -21.90 -4.15 21.31
CA MET A 54 -22.27 -3.98 22.72
C MET A 54 -21.30 -4.63 23.71
N SER A 55 -20.33 -5.42 23.22
CA SER A 55 -19.37 -6.10 24.08
C SER A 55 -18.54 -5.14 24.94
N LYS A 56 -18.29 -5.51 26.20
CA LYS A 56 -17.34 -4.83 27.09
C LYS A 56 -15.89 -4.97 26.61
N THR A 57 -15.59 -5.98 25.80
CA THR A 57 -14.26 -6.19 25.20
C THR A 57 -14.02 -5.37 23.93
N ASN A 58 -14.99 -4.55 23.51
CA ASN A 58 -14.81 -3.65 22.38
C ASN A 58 -13.61 -2.70 22.63
N ILE A 59 -12.75 -2.54 21.61
CA ILE A 59 -11.49 -1.79 21.72
C ILE A 59 -11.66 -0.34 22.21
N TYR A 60 -12.78 0.30 21.89
CA TYR A 60 -13.05 1.66 22.37
C TYR A 60 -13.47 1.63 23.85
N ARG A 61 -14.34 0.69 24.24
CA ARG A 61 -14.81 0.58 25.63
C ARG A 61 -13.70 0.16 26.59
N THR A 62 -12.78 -0.69 26.17
CA THR A 62 -11.59 -1.02 26.98
C THR A 62 -10.69 0.19 27.20
N ALA A 63 -10.72 1.18 26.30
CA ALA A 63 -10.07 2.48 26.47
C ALA A 63 -10.96 3.53 27.17
N GLY A 64 -12.15 3.16 27.68
CA GLY A 64 -13.09 4.07 28.35
C GLY A 64 -13.90 4.96 27.40
N ILE A 65 -13.92 4.66 26.10
CA ILE A 65 -14.60 5.43 25.06
C ILE A 65 -15.86 4.67 24.62
N GLU A 66 -17.01 5.35 24.61
CA GLU A 66 -18.25 4.73 24.12
C GLU A 66 -18.34 4.83 22.59
N PRO A 67 -18.40 3.70 21.86
CA PRO A 67 -18.59 3.71 20.41
C PRO A 67 -20.01 4.17 20.05
N ILE A 68 -20.15 4.77 18.88
CA ILE A 68 -21.43 5.33 18.41
C ILE A 68 -21.93 4.64 17.14
N ILE A 69 -23.24 4.64 16.94
CA ILE A 69 -23.88 4.28 15.67
C ILE A 69 -24.04 5.55 14.85
N ASN A 70 -23.34 5.63 13.72
CA ASN A 70 -23.35 6.81 12.87
C ASN A 70 -24.50 6.75 11.84
N CYS A 71 -25.55 7.53 12.07
CA CYS A 71 -26.67 7.73 11.14
C CYS A 71 -26.67 9.13 10.49
N ARG A 72 -25.55 9.85 10.55
CA ARG A 72 -25.43 11.25 10.09
C ARG A 72 -24.57 11.41 8.83
N GLY A 73 -24.09 10.31 8.26
CA GLY A 73 -23.22 10.31 7.08
C GLY A 73 -21.75 10.48 7.43
N ILE A 74 -20.96 11.12 6.56
CA ILE A 74 -19.50 11.19 6.70
C ILE A 74 -19.12 12.40 7.56
N PHE A 75 -19.02 12.19 8.87
CA PHE A 75 -18.73 13.25 9.84
C PHE A 75 -17.28 13.15 10.36
N THR A 76 -16.53 14.24 10.25
CA THR A 76 -15.08 14.25 10.55
C THR A 76 -14.76 13.95 12.02
N ILE A 77 -15.54 14.49 12.95
CA ILE A 77 -15.33 14.32 14.39
C ILE A 77 -15.44 12.86 14.87
N ILE A 78 -16.03 11.98 14.04
CA ILE A 78 -16.25 10.54 14.35
C ILE A 78 -15.49 9.63 13.38
N GLY A 79 -14.48 10.16 12.68
CA GLY A 79 -13.56 9.38 11.85
C GLY A 79 -14.00 9.14 10.40
N GLY A 80 -15.14 9.69 9.97
CA GLY A 80 -15.60 9.60 8.58
C GLY A 80 -16.15 8.22 8.20
N SER A 81 -15.55 7.57 7.21
CA SER A 81 -16.05 6.31 6.63
C SER A 81 -15.30 5.09 7.16
N LEU A 82 -16.02 3.98 7.32
CA LEU A 82 -15.41 2.69 7.63
C LEU A 82 -14.78 2.06 6.38
N LYS A 83 -13.62 1.43 6.57
CA LYS A 83 -12.89 0.72 5.50
C LYS A 83 -13.63 -0.56 5.12
N ARG A 84 -13.72 -0.82 3.81
CA ARG A 84 -14.28 -2.08 3.29
C ARG A 84 -13.44 -3.29 3.76
N PRO A 85 -14.03 -4.49 3.91
CA PRO A 85 -13.30 -5.70 4.33
C PRO A 85 -12.05 -5.98 3.49
N GLN A 86 -12.15 -5.79 2.17
CA GLN A 86 -11.04 -6.01 1.24
C GLN A 86 -9.82 -5.13 1.56
N VAL A 87 -10.05 -3.90 2.02
CA VAL A 87 -8.98 -2.96 2.41
C VAL A 87 -8.29 -3.44 3.68
N LYS A 88 -9.06 -3.94 4.66
CA LYS A 88 -8.50 -4.47 5.91
C LYS A 88 -7.61 -5.68 5.63
N THR A 89 -8.06 -6.63 4.80
CA THR A 89 -7.26 -7.79 4.39
C THR A 89 -5.98 -7.38 3.66
N ALA A 90 -6.06 -6.41 2.76
CA ALA A 90 -4.88 -5.90 2.05
C ALA A 90 -3.87 -5.22 3.00
N MET A 91 -4.36 -4.44 3.97
CA MET A 91 -3.50 -3.82 4.99
C MET A 91 -2.79 -4.88 5.85
N GLU A 92 -3.51 -5.93 6.25
CA GLU A 92 -2.94 -7.03 7.03
C GLU A 92 -1.94 -7.88 6.23
N ALA A 93 -2.17 -8.07 4.93
CA ALA A 93 -1.20 -8.73 4.07
C ALA A 93 0.07 -7.87 3.88
N ALA A 94 -0.10 -6.55 3.74
CA ALA A 94 1.00 -5.61 3.59
C ALA A 94 1.86 -5.50 4.86
N SER A 95 1.27 -5.58 6.05
CA SER A 95 1.98 -5.44 7.34
C SER A 95 3.03 -6.53 7.59
N ARG A 96 2.97 -7.64 6.85
CA ARG A 96 3.85 -8.81 6.98
C ARG A 96 5.08 -8.76 6.07
N ASN A 97 5.25 -7.69 5.28
CA ASN A 97 6.30 -7.59 4.28
C ASN A 97 7.00 -6.23 4.37
N PHE A 98 8.31 -6.22 4.10
CA PHE A 98 9.06 -4.99 3.88
C PHE A 98 9.10 -4.66 2.40
N ALA A 99 8.93 -3.38 2.07
CA ALA A 99 9.03 -2.88 0.70
C ALA A 99 9.83 -1.57 0.68
N GLN A 100 10.54 -1.33 -0.42
CA GLN A 100 11.23 -0.07 -0.64
C GLN A 100 10.19 0.99 -1.03
N MET A 101 10.11 2.07 -0.26
CA MET A 101 8.99 3.02 -0.36
C MET A 101 8.92 3.78 -1.69
N ASP A 102 10.04 4.04 -2.36
CA ASP A 102 10.00 4.69 -3.69
C ASP A 102 9.36 3.76 -4.73
N GLU A 103 9.67 2.46 -4.70
CA GLU A 103 9.04 1.47 -5.60
C GLU A 103 7.54 1.31 -5.31
N VAL A 104 7.14 1.41 -4.04
CA VAL A 104 5.72 1.42 -3.65
C VAL A 104 5.03 2.67 -4.20
N ALA A 105 5.65 3.84 -4.07
CA ALA A 105 5.10 5.09 -4.58
C ALA A 105 4.95 5.06 -6.12
N ASP A 106 5.99 4.58 -6.84
CA ASP A 106 5.96 4.41 -8.29
C ASP A 106 4.84 3.46 -8.73
N GLY A 107 4.73 2.30 -8.07
CA GLY A 107 3.71 1.29 -8.38
C GLY A 107 2.28 1.79 -8.12
N ILE A 108 2.07 2.51 -7.01
CA ILE A 108 0.78 3.13 -6.70
C ILE A 108 0.45 4.23 -7.71
N GLY A 109 1.43 5.04 -8.11
CA GLY A 109 1.22 6.10 -9.09
C GLY A 109 0.79 5.59 -10.45
N GLN A 110 1.39 4.49 -10.92
CA GLN A 110 0.94 3.80 -12.13
C GLN A 110 -0.50 3.28 -11.99
N ARG A 111 -0.83 2.66 -10.85
CA ARG A 111 -2.19 2.16 -10.63
C ARG A 111 -3.22 3.30 -10.60
N LEU A 112 -2.87 4.46 -10.07
CA LEU A 112 -3.73 5.65 -10.09
C LEU A 112 -3.91 6.16 -11.52
N ALA A 113 -2.86 6.21 -12.32
CA ALA A 113 -2.93 6.57 -13.74
C ALA A 113 -3.93 5.67 -14.48
N ASP A 114 -3.82 4.35 -14.32
CA ASP A 114 -4.72 3.39 -14.97
C ASP A 114 -6.20 3.58 -14.56
N LEU A 115 -6.45 3.94 -13.30
CA LEU A 115 -7.80 4.11 -12.75
C LEU A 115 -8.44 5.46 -13.10
N THR A 116 -7.62 6.51 -13.21
CA THR A 116 -8.10 7.89 -13.36
C THR A 116 -7.96 8.43 -14.78
N GLY A 117 -7.15 7.78 -15.62
CA GLY A 117 -6.77 8.27 -16.94
C GLY A 117 -5.74 9.41 -16.93
N ALA A 118 -5.21 9.77 -15.75
CA ALA A 118 -4.12 10.74 -15.64
C ALA A 118 -2.78 10.12 -16.08
N GLU A 119 -1.81 10.96 -16.41
CA GLU A 119 -0.45 10.50 -16.77
C GLU A 119 0.28 9.85 -15.58
N TRP A 120 0.03 10.36 -14.37
CA TRP A 120 0.61 9.85 -13.12
C TRP A 120 -0.20 10.34 -11.91
N GLY A 121 -0.06 9.67 -10.76
CA GLY A 121 -0.71 10.07 -9.51
C GLY A 121 0.16 9.84 -8.27
N VAL A 122 -0.13 10.60 -7.20
CA VAL A 122 0.55 10.46 -5.90
C VAL A 122 -0.45 10.25 -4.77
N VAL A 123 -0.10 9.38 -3.83
CA VAL A 123 -0.82 9.26 -2.56
C VAL A 123 -0.08 10.07 -1.50
N SER A 124 -0.76 11.05 -0.93
CA SER A 124 -0.26 11.87 0.17
C SER A 124 -0.93 11.49 1.49
N SER A 125 -0.50 12.09 2.61
CA SER A 125 -1.11 11.86 3.93
C SER A 125 -2.54 12.40 4.06
N GLY A 126 -3.03 13.18 3.09
CA GLY A 126 -4.39 13.68 3.03
C GLY A 126 -4.53 14.84 2.04
N CYS A 127 -5.76 15.27 1.76
CA CYS A 127 -6.05 16.31 0.76
C CYS A 127 -5.26 17.62 1.00
N ALA A 128 -5.18 18.09 2.25
CA ALA A 128 -4.42 19.28 2.59
C ALA A 128 -2.91 19.15 2.29
N ALA A 129 -2.33 17.95 2.46
CA ALA A 129 -0.94 17.69 2.10
C ALA A 129 -0.78 17.64 0.56
N GLY A 130 -1.72 17.00 -0.14
CA GLY A 130 -1.77 17.00 -1.60
C GLY A 130 -1.78 18.41 -2.18
N LEU A 131 -2.65 19.29 -1.66
CA LEU A 131 -2.69 20.70 -2.08
C LEU A 131 -1.35 21.40 -1.87
N LYS A 132 -0.71 21.23 -0.71
CA LYS A 132 0.62 21.81 -0.44
C LYS A 132 1.67 21.32 -1.42
N LEU A 133 1.71 20.02 -1.71
CA LEU A 133 2.67 19.43 -2.65
C LEU A 133 2.46 19.97 -4.06
N VAL A 134 1.21 20.03 -4.53
CA VAL A 134 0.88 20.58 -5.86
C VAL A 134 1.24 22.06 -5.94
N THR A 135 0.90 22.87 -4.93
CA THR A 135 1.28 24.28 -4.90
C THR A 135 2.80 24.45 -4.92
N ALA A 136 3.53 23.69 -4.10
CA ALA A 136 4.99 23.75 -4.08
C ALA A 136 5.60 23.36 -5.42
N ALA A 137 5.10 22.32 -6.07
CA ALA A 137 5.55 21.89 -7.39
C ALA A 137 5.34 23.01 -8.45
N VAL A 138 4.14 23.57 -8.54
CA VAL A 138 3.82 24.62 -9.52
C VAL A 138 4.67 25.89 -9.30
N VAL A 139 4.99 26.23 -8.05
CA VAL A 139 5.80 27.41 -7.74
C VAL A 139 7.30 27.17 -7.99
N ALA A 140 7.80 25.97 -7.70
CA ALA A 140 9.22 25.65 -7.82
C ALA A 140 9.66 25.27 -9.25
N GLY A 141 8.74 24.77 -10.08
CA GLY A 141 9.01 24.27 -11.43
C GLY A 141 9.23 22.76 -11.45
#